data_AF-A0A643JVL0-F1
#
_entry.id   AF-A0A643JVL0-F1
#
_cell.length_a   1.000
_cell.length_b   1.000
_cell.length_c   1.000
_cell.angle_alpha   90.00
_cell.angle_beta   90.00
_cell.angle_gamma   90.00
#
_symmetry.space_group_name_H-M   'P 1'
#
loop_
_entity.id
_entity.type
_entity.pdbx_description
1 polymer ?
#
loop_
_entity_poly.entity_id
_entity_poly.type
_entity_poly.pdbx_seq_one_letter_code
_entity_poly.pdbx_strand_id
1 'polypeptide(L)'
;MGKTRYSAGDIVPDNICEQPSEWVLVRFAIPVEVYYGYGSVRHVYPTEPIERTEELFNVDGERVDDLVNEYVQLYTTPHHELR
;
A
#
# COMPACT_ATOMS: atom_id res chain seq x y z
N MET A 1 5.15 -10.53 14.82
CA MET A 1 4.42 -9.84 13.73
C MET A 1 5.10 -10.22 12.42
N GLY A 2 4.35 -10.77 11.48
CA GLY A 2 4.89 -11.04 10.14
C GLY A 2 5.03 -9.74 9.35
N LYS A 3 5.90 -9.74 8.36
CA LYS A 3 5.93 -8.70 7.32
C LYS A 3 5.95 -9.35 5.95
N THR A 4 5.29 -8.71 4.99
CA THR A 4 5.30 -9.11 3.58
C THR A 4 5.89 -7.95 2.78
N ARG A 5 6.79 -8.26 1.84
CA ARG A 5 7.39 -7.25 0.97
C ARG A 5 6.83 -7.42 -0.44
N TYR A 6 6.48 -6.29 -1.05
CA TYR A 6 6.05 -6.22 -2.44
C TYR A 6 7.04 -5.35 -3.21
N SER A 7 7.24 -5.70 -4.49
CA SER A 7 8.07 -4.95 -5.43
C SER A 7 7.21 -3.96 -6.21
N ALA A 8 7.85 -2.95 -6.80
CA ALA A 8 7.20 -2.10 -7.79
C ALA A 8 6.64 -2.95 -8.94
N GLY A 9 5.41 -2.67 -9.37
CA GLY A 9 4.68 -3.42 -10.39
C GLY A 9 3.87 -4.60 -9.87
N ASP A 10 4.08 -5.04 -8.63
CA ASP A 10 3.27 -6.10 -8.03
C ASP A 10 1.80 -5.65 -7.90
N ILE A 11 0.87 -6.58 -8.09
CA ILE A 11 -0.55 -6.32 -7.93
C ILE A 11 -0.84 -6.10 -6.44
N VAL A 12 -1.55 -5.03 -6.14
CA VAL A 12 -1.99 -4.73 -4.77
C VAL A 12 -3.05 -5.74 -4.37
N PRO A 13 -2.87 -6.45 -3.25
CA PRO A 13 -3.90 -7.34 -2.70
C PRO A 13 -5.22 -6.62 -2.45
N ASP A 14 -6.33 -7.33 -2.66
CA ASP A 14 -7.70 -6.89 -2.38
C ASP A 14 -7.92 -6.44 -0.93
N ASN A 15 -7.17 -7.02 0.00
CA ASN A 15 -7.20 -6.66 1.42
C ASN A 15 -6.38 -5.40 1.77
N ILE A 16 -5.76 -4.75 0.79
CA ILE A 16 -5.09 -3.44 0.89
C ILE A 16 -5.90 -2.38 0.14
N CYS A 17 -6.22 -2.64 -1.13
CA CYS A 17 -7.11 -1.80 -1.91
C CYS A 17 -8.23 -2.64 -2.50
N GLU A 18 -9.47 -2.20 -2.35
CA GLU A 18 -10.59 -2.75 -3.09
C GLU A 18 -10.38 -2.46 -4.58
N GLN A 19 -10.39 -3.52 -5.39
CA GLN A 19 -10.18 -3.37 -6.82
C GLN A 19 -11.45 -2.78 -7.45
N PRO A 20 -11.37 -1.64 -8.17
CA PRO A 20 -12.55 -0.95 -8.70
C PRO A 20 -13.31 -1.78 -9.74
N SER A 21 -12.63 -2.72 -10.42
CA SER A 21 -13.23 -3.78 -11.23
C SER A 21 -12.24 -4.91 -11.50
N GLU A 22 -12.71 -6.08 -11.94
CA GLU A 22 -11.83 -7.21 -12.33
C GLU A 22 -10.87 -6.89 -13.49
N TRP A 23 -11.11 -5.79 -14.21
CA TRP A 23 -10.34 -5.38 -15.39
C TRP A 23 -9.29 -4.30 -15.10
N VAL A 24 -9.37 -3.65 -13.94
CA VAL A 24 -8.45 -2.59 -13.52
C VAL A 24 -7.69 -3.08 -12.30
N LEU A 25 -6.42 -3.42 -12.50
CA LEU A 25 -5.54 -3.90 -11.44
C LEU A 25 -4.71 -2.74 -10.89
N VAL A 26 -4.92 -2.41 -9.61
CA VAL A 26 -4.03 -1.49 -8.90
C VAL A 26 -2.68 -2.18 -8.67
N ARG A 27 -1.59 -1.48 -8.98
CA ARG A 27 -0.23 -1.97 -8.75
C ARG A 27 0.52 -1.07 -7.80
N PHE A 28 1.48 -1.62 -7.07
CA PHE A 28 2.42 -0.80 -6.32
C PHE A 28 3.32 -0.05 -7.30
N ALA A 29 3.42 1.28 -7.17
CA ALA A 29 4.32 2.08 -7.99
C ALA A 29 5.78 1.95 -7.50
N ILE A 30 5.98 1.69 -6.21
CA ILE A 30 7.29 1.54 -5.57
C ILE A 30 7.31 0.30 -4.66
N PRO A 31 8.49 -0.19 -4.24
CA PRO A 31 8.55 -1.29 -3.29
C PRO A 31 8.00 -0.87 -1.91
N VAL A 32 7.25 -1.77 -1.28
CA VAL A 32 6.62 -1.54 0.02
C VAL A 32 6.80 -2.72 0.98
N GLU A 33 6.76 -2.42 2.27
CA GLU A 33 6.67 -3.41 3.34
C GLU A 33 5.32 -3.29 4.04
N VAL A 34 4.61 -4.42 4.14
CA VAL A 34 3.31 -4.51 4.81
C VAL A 34 3.48 -5.26 6.13
N TYR A 35 3.10 -4.60 7.22
CA TYR A 35 3.13 -5.16 8.57
C TYR A 35 1.70 -5.45 9.03
N TYR A 36 1.51 -6.61 9.66
CA TYR A 36 0.22 -7.00 10.25
C TYR A 36 0.12 -6.48 11.68
N GLY A 37 -0.78 -5.52 11.89
CA GLY A 37 -1.15 -4.94 13.17
C GLY A 37 -2.16 -5.79 13.94
N TYR A 38 -2.58 -5.28 15.10
CA TYR A 38 -3.64 -5.90 15.91
C TYR A 38 -5.01 -5.67 15.28
N GLY A 39 -5.92 -6.65 15.34
CA GLY A 39 -7.30 -6.47 14.87
C GLY A 39 -7.45 -6.30 13.36
N SER A 40 -6.73 -7.09 12.56
CA SER A 40 -6.74 -7.07 11.08
C SER A 40 -6.17 -5.81 10.42
N VAL A 41 -5.70 -4.84 11.20
CA VAL A 41 -5.07 -3.62 10.69
C VAL A 41 -3.80 -3.96 9.93
N ARG A 42 -3.59 -3.32 8.78
CA ARG A 42 -2.36 -3.42 7.99
C ARG A 42 -1.67 -2.08 7.92
N HIS A 43 -0.35 -2.07 8.07
CA HIS A 43 0.47 -0.87 7.93
C HIS A 43 1.36 -1.03 6.71
N VAL A 44 1.24 -0.12 5.74
CA VAL A 44 2.00 -0.15 4.48
C VAL A 44 3.02 0.97 4.51
N TYR A 45 4.30 0.58 4.46
CA TYR A 45 5.42 1.51 4.47
C TYR A 45 6.17 1.42 3.13
N PRO A 46 6.61 2.54 2.55
CA PRO A 46 7.51 2.49 1.42
C PRO A 46 8.90 2.01 1.88
N THR A 47 9.71 1.48 0.96
CA THR A 47 11.11 1.16 1.28
C THR A 47 12.03 2.38 1.27
N GLU A 48 11.59 3.48 0.63
CA GLU A 48 12.28 4.77 0.53
C GLU A 48 11.28 5.90 0.86
N PRO A 49 11.72 7.07 1.36
CA PRO A 49 10.81 8.18 1.65
C PRO A 49 10.11 8.70 0.38
N ILE A 50 8.81 8.98 0.52
CA ILE A 50 7.98 9.63 -0.51
C ILE A 50 7.33 10.89 0.06
N GLU A 51 6.79 11.76 -0.79
CA GLU A 51 6.12 12.98 -0.34
C GLU A 51 4.65 12.73 0.00
N ARG A 52 4.01 11.78 -0.69
CA ARG A 52 2.57 11.50 -0.58
C ARG A 52 2.25 10.01 -0.68
N THR A 53 1.16 9.59 -0.03
CA THR A 53 0.74 8.18 0.00
C THR A 53 0.22 7.69 -1.34
N GLU A 54 -0.28 8.57 -2.21
CA GLU A 54 -0.71 8.20 -3.56
C GLU A 54 0.46 7.68 -4.42
N GLU A 55 1.70 8.07 -4.11
CA GLU A 55 2.92 7.59 -4.79
C GLU A 55 3.22 6.11 -4.52
N LEU A 56 2.55 5.49 -3.54
CA LEU A 56 2.66 4.04 -3.30
C LEU A 56 2.03 3.22 -4.44
N PHE A 57 1.13 3.80 -5.22
CA PHE A 57 0.28 3.06 -6.14
C PHE A 57 0.29 3.67 -7.55
N ASN A 58 0.12 2.81 -8.54
CA ASN A 58 -0.11 3.20 -9.92
C ASN A 58 -1.56 2.89 -10.26
N VAL A 59 -2.38 3.94 -10.40
CA VAL A 59 -3.80 3.86 -10.77
C VAL A 59 -3.99 4.69 -12.02
N ASP A 60 -4.59 4.09 -13.05
CA ASP A 60 -4.93 4.78 -14.29
C ASP A 60 -6.14 5.70 -14.05
N GLY A 61 -5.88 6.92 -13.57
CA GLY A 61 -6.85 8.02 -13.54
C GLY A 61 -7.79 8.09 -12.33
N GLU A 62 -7.70 7.15 -11.36
CA GLU A 62 -8.44 7.20 -10.10
C GLU A 62 -7.56 7.61 -8.91
N ARG A 63 -8.14 8.28 -7.91
CA ARG A 63 -7.42 8.56 -6.65
C ARG A 63 -7.40 7.30 -5.81
N VAL A 64 -6.21 6.94 -5.34
CA VAL A 64 -5.99 5.75 -4.50
C VAL A 64 -6.81 5.80 -3.21
N ASP A 65 -6.96 6.99 -2.62
CA ASP A 65 -7.55 7.15 -1.28
C ASP A 65 -8.97 6.59 -1.18
N ASP A 66 -9.73 6.57 -2.28
CA ASP A 66 -11.10 6.03 -2.34
C ASP A 66 -11.13 4.50 -2.43
N LEU A 67 -9.99 3.87 -2.79
CA LEU A 67 -9.86 2.41 -2.97
C LEU A 67 -9.22 1.72 -1.76
N VAL A 68 -8.52 2.45 -0.90
CA VAL A 68 -7.80 1.87 0.24
C VAL A 68 -8.80 1.38 1.29
N ASN A 69 -8.61 0.14 1.74
CA ASN A 69 -9.47 -0.46 2.75
C ASN A 69 -9.37 0.30 4.11
N GLU A 70 -10.49 0.45 4.82
CA GLU A 70 -10.57 1.20 6.09
C GLU A 70 -9.61 0.69 7.19
N TYR A 71 -9.19 -0.58 7.13
CA TYR A 71 -8.25 -1.20 8.07
C TYR A 71 -6.79 -1.08 7.62
N VAL A 72 -6.48 -0.25 6.63
CA VAL A 72 -5.15 -0.04 6.10
C VAL A 72 -4.66 1.35 6.45
N GLN A 73 -3.43 1.42 6.97
CA GLN A 73 -2.74 2.67 7.25
C GLN A 73 -1.53 2.80 6.34
N LEU A 74 -1.48 3.90 5.60
CA LEU A 74 -0.42 4.21 4.67
C LEU A 74 0.56 5.21 5.30
N TYR A 75 1.84 5.06 4.99
CA TYR A 75 2.90 5.91 5.49
C TYR A 75 3.74 6.44 4.33
N THR A 76 4.40 7.57 4.55
CA THR A 76 5.33 8.18 3.59
C THR A 76 6.80 7.94 3.96
N THR A 77 7.05 7.49 5.18
CA THR A 77 8.39 7.24 5.72
C THR A 77 8.62 5.74 5.88
N PRO A 78 9.81 5.21 5.54
CA PRO A 78 10.12 3.80 5.76
C PRO A 78 10.00 3.40 7.23
N HIS A 79 9.50 2.19 7.49
CA HIS A 79 9.32 1.68 8.85
C HIS A 79 10.61 1.74 9.70
N HIS A 80 11.78 1.54 9.07
CA HIS A 80 13.06 1.52 9.78
C HIS A 80 13.54 2.91 10.24
N GLU A 81 13.00 3.99 9.68
CA GLU A 81 13.34 5.37 10.06
C GLU A 81 12.43 5.92 11.18
N LEU A 82 11.31 5.24 11.47
CA LEU A 82 10.36 5.63 12.52
C LEU A 82 10.77 5.14 13.93
N ARG A 83 12.02 4.68 14.09
CA ARG A 83 12.49 3.96 15.26
C ARG A 83 13.56 4.72 16.04
#